data_AF-A0A2K3D5A8-F1
#
_entry.id   AF-A0A2K3D5A8-F1
#
_cell.length_a   1.000
_cell.length_b   1.000
_cell.length_c   1.000
_cell.angle_alpha   90.00
_cell.angle_beta   90.00
_cell.angle_gamma   90.00
#
_symmetry.space_group_name_H-M   'P 1'
#
loop_
_entity.id
_entity.type
_entity.pdbx_description
1 polymer ?
#
loop_
_entity_poly.entity_id
_entity_poly.type
_entity_poly.pdbx_seq_one_letter_code
_entity_poly.pdbx_strand_id
1 'polypeptide(L)'
;MCLSGACFAEKSEFKHLYKKIKDVPGVAKGEDGQFYINVEEEKFYVVKDQESKNIYFVNEATSEPQWHDPRGPAPKAGENNVDITIPLEPPSLKAKGSTLTVAFVAMLPVLLFAGGTFARIIYLQIHYPEMLWPTKERRDRRRASGGKNKPQKQRGKMNQDGKGGRSANS
;
A
#
# COMPACT_ATOMS: atom_id res chain seq x y z
N MET A 1 -30.42 49.02 17.96
CA MET A 1 -30.47 47.64 18.49
C MET A 1 -30.31 46.73 17.29
N CYS A 2 -29.27 45.92 17.04
CA CYS A 2 -28.05 45.48 17.75
C CYS A 2 -26.94 45.43 16.67
N LEU A 3 -25.79 46.10 16.85
CA LEU A 3 -24.55 45.56 17.45
C LEU A 3 -24.04 44.25 16.80
N SER A 4 -23.10 44.45 15.87
CA SER A 4 -21.83 43.72 15.76
C SER A 4 -21.86 42.19 15.87
N GLY A 5 -22.01 41.53 14.71
CA GLY A 5 -21.54 40.16 14.52
C GLY A 5 -20.01 40.17 14.38
N ALA A 6 -19.33 39.81 15.47
CA ALA A 6 -17.89 39.68 15.51
C ALA A 6 -17.41 38.60 14.54
N CYS A 7 -16.58 38.99 13.56
CA CYS A 7 -15.69 38.08 12.86
C CYS A 7 -14.78 37.42 13.89
N PHE A 8 -15.04 36.16 14.22
CA PHE A 8 -14.06 35.31 14.89
C PHE A 8 -12.92 35.05 13.91
N ALA A 9 -11.89 35.90 13.94
CA ALA A 9 -10.58 35.59 13.40
C ALA A 9 -9.94 34.56 14.34
N GLU A 10 -10.37 33.32 14.22
CA GLU A 10 -9.71 32.17 14.83
C GLU A 10 -8.31 32.09 14.22
N LYS A 11 -7.27 32.33 15.03
CA LYS A 11 -5.87 32.10 14.65
C LYS A 11 -5.69 30.58 14.49
N SER A 12 -6.10 30.04 13.35
CA SER A 12 -5.82 28.67 12.97
C SER A 12 -4.32 28.55 12.75
N GLU A 13 -3.63 27.79 13.59
CA GLU A 13 -2.23 27.42 13.36
C GLU A 13 -2.16 26.62 12.05
N PHE A 14 -1.70 27.28 10.98
CA PHE A 14 -1.54 26.66 9.68
C PHE A 14 -0.43 25.61 9.76
N LYS A 15 -0.76 24.36 9.43
CA LYS A 15 0.24 23.28 9.41
C LYS A 15 1.05 23.39 8.13
N HIS A 16 2.37 23.17 8.25
CA HIS A 16 3.27 23.21 7.11
C HIS A 16 3.09 22.06 6.11
N LEU A 17 2.38 20.98 6.48
CA LEU A 17 2.02 19.85 5.62
C LEU A 17 0.69 19.22 6.07
N TYR A 18 -0.26 19.10 5.15
CA TYR A 18 -1.52 18.40 5.36
C TYR A 18 -1.52 17.02 4.68
N LYS A 19 -2.19 16.04 5.31
CA LYS A 19 -2.35 14.68 4.75
C LYS A 19 -3.76 14.41 4.21
N LYS A 20 -4.75 15.15 4.69
CA LYS A 20 -6.17 15.03 4.29
C LYS A 20 -6.71 16.40 3.92
N ILE A 21 -7.50 16.44 2.85
CA ILE A 21 -8.05 17.69 2.30
C ILE A 21 -8.99 18.35 3.32
N LYS A 22 -9.69 17.54 4.12
CA LYS A 22 -10.58 18.01 5.19
C LYS A 22 -9.84 18.73 6.33
N ASP A 23 -8.54 18.48 6.48
CA ASP A 23 -7.75 19.11 7.54
C ASP A 23 -7.28 20.52 7.14
N VAL A 24 -7.41 20.88 5.86
CA VAL A 24 -7.07 22.22 5.36
C VAL A 24 -8.24 23.16 5.67
N PRO A 25 -8.03 24.24 6.43
CA PRO A 25 -9.10 25.17 6.80
C PRO A 25 -9.62 25.92 5.56
N GLY A 26 -10.92 26.20 5.50
CA GLY A 26 -11.51 27.02 4.44
C GLY A 26 -11.46 26.43 3.03
N VAL A 27 -11.31 25.10 2.89
CA VAL A 27 -11.42 24.44 1.60
C VAL A 27 -12.86 24.45 1.11
N ALA A 28 -13.06 25.03 -0.07
CA ALA A 28 -14.29 24.95 -0.83
C ALA A 28 -14.16 23.88 -1.91
N LYS A 29 -15.30 23.33 -2.34
CA LYS A 29 -15.38 22.42 -3.48
C LYS A 29 -16.06 23.16 -4.62
N GLY A 30 -15.38 23.27 -5.76
CA GLY A 30 -15.90 23.89 -6.96
C GLY A 30 -16.92 23.01 -7.66
N GLU A 31 -17.63 23.58 -8.63
CA GLU A 31 -18.62 22.87 -9.45
C GLU A 31 -17.99 21.71 -10.23
N ASP A 32 -16.72 21.86 -10.63
CA ASP A 32 -15.92 20.83 -11.31
C ASP A 32 -15.48 19.68 -10.39
N GLY A 33 -15.86 19.74 -9.12
CA GLY A 33 -15.48 18.76 -8.10
C GLY A 33 -14.08 18.93 -7.53
N GLN A 34 -13.31 19.92 -8.01
CA GLN A 34 -11.99 20.26 -7.50
C GLN A 34 -12.07 21.03 -6.19
N PHE A 35 -11.12 20.79 -5.28
CA PHE A 35 -11.01 21.52 -4.02
C PHE A 35 -10.13 22.74 -4.21
N TYR A 36 -10.53 23.88 -3.66
CA TYR A 36 -9.76 25.11 -3.75
C TYR A 36 -9.84 25.94 -2.47
N ILE A 37 -8.88 26.86 -2.32
CA ILE A 37 -8.88 27.91 -1.31
C ILE A 37 -8.68 29.26 -2.01
N ASN A 38 -9.32 30.30 -1.47
CA ASN A 38 -9.11 31.67 -1.93
C ASN A 38 -8.20 32.39 -0.95
N VAL A 39 -7.12 32.99 -1.46
CA VAL A 39 -6.13 33.73 -0.68
C VAL A 39 -5.87 35.03 -1.40
N GLU A 40 -6.19 36.17 -0.77
CA GLU A 40 -5.88 37.51 -1.30
C GLU A 40 -6.25 37.70 -2.78
N GLU A 41 -7.46 37.28 -3.16
CA GLU A 41 -8.00 37.33 -4.54
C GLU A 41 -7.44 36.29 -5.53
N GLU A 42 -6.47 35.47 -5.12
CA GLU A 42 -5.96 34.34 -5.89
C GLU A 42 -6.63 33.02 -5.49
N LYS A 43 -6.88 32.16 -6.48
CA LYS A 43 -7.44 30.82 -6.28
C LYS A 43 -6.33 29.78 -6.32
N PHE A 44 -6.26 28.95 -5.28
CA PHE A 44 -5.33 27.84 -5.19
C PHE A 44 -6.07 26.51 -5.20
N TYR A 45 -5.71 25.63 -6.11
CA TYR A 45 -6.20 24.26 -6.15
C TYR A 45 -5.50 23.40 -5.11
N VAL A 46 -6.28 22.63 -4.36
CA VAL A 46 -5.79 21.71 -3.33
C VAL A 46 -5.69 20.33 -3.94
N VAL A 47 -4.46 19.86 -4.14
CA VAL A 47 -4.17 18.59 -4.79
C VAL A 47 -3.44 17.66 -3.83
N LYS A 48 -3.75 16.37 -3.91
CA LYS A 48 -3.08 15.35 -3.13
C LYS A 48 -2.09 14.60 -4.01
N ASP A 49 -0.82 14.62 -3.61
CA ASP A 49 0.22 13.85 -4.28
C ASP A 49 0.02 12.34 -4.03
N GLN A 50 0.26 11.53 -5.06
CA GLN A 50 0.04 10.08 -5.00
C GLN A 50 1.18 9.36 -4.27
N GLU A 51 2.41 9.86 -4.39
CA GLU A 51 3.60 9.23 -3.82
C GLU A 51 3.75 9.55 -2.32
N SER A 52 3.85 10.85 -2.00
CA SER A 52 4.06 11.31 -0.63
C SER A 52 2.78 11.28 0.22
N LYS A 53 1.61 11.19 -0.43
CA LYS A 53 0.26 11.33 0.17
C LYS A 53 0.06 12.67 0.89
N ASN A 54 0.95 13.63 0.68
CA ASN A 54 0.84 14.98 1.19
C ASN A 54 0.02 15.83 0.23
N ILE A 55 -0.48 16.94 0.76
CA ILE A 55 -1.23 17.93 0.00
C ILE A 55 -0.30 19.05 -0.40
N TYR A 56 -0.46 19.49 -1.63
CA TYR A 56 0.18 20.68 -2.18
C TYR A 56 -0.90 21.58 -2.78
N PHE A 57 -0.56 22.85 -2.91
CA PHE A 57 -1.42 23.90 -3.43
C PHE A 57 -0.87 24.35 -4.78
N VAL A 58 -1.73 24.50 -5.78
CA VAL A 58 -1.35 24.99 -7.11
C VAL A 58 -2.04 26.32 -7.34
N ASN A 59 -1.26 27.37 -7.59
CA ASN A 59 -1.83 28.67 -7.95
C ASN A 59 -2.52 28.57 -9.32
N GLU A 60 -3.77 28.99 -9.45
CA GLU A 60 -4.47 29.01 -10.73
C GLU A 60 -3.83 29.99 -11.73
N ALA A 61 -3.33 31.14 -11.26
CA ALA A 61 -2.79 32.19 -12.13
C ALA A 61 -1.41 31.83 -12.66
N THR A 62 -0.50 31.34 -11.80
CA THR A 62 0.89 31.03 -12.19
C THR A 62 1.10 29.56 -12.54
N SER A 63 0.15 28.68 -12.21
CA SER A 63 0.30 27.21 -12.29
C SER A 63 1.47 26.66 -11.47
N GLU A 64 2.00 27.43 -10.52
CA GLU A 64 3.12 27.01 -9.68
C GLU A 64 2.65 26.15 -8.50
N PRO A 65 3.26 24.97 -8.28
CA PRO A 65 2.97 24.15 -7.12
C PRO A 65 3.78 24.59 -5.91
N GLN A 66 3.13 24.64 -4.75
CA GLN A 66 3.76 24.89 -3.46
C GLN A 66 3.28 23.87 -2.41
N TRP A 67 4.21 23.45 -1.55
CA TRP A 67 3.93 22.45 -0.50
C TRP A 67 3.38 23.06 0.79
N HIS A 68 3.50 24.38 0.92
CA HIS A 68 3.07 25.12 2.11
C HIS A 68 1.73 25.81 1.85
N ASP A 69 0.96 26.03 2.93
CA ASP A 69 -0.30 26.77 2.83
C ASP A 69 -0.01 28.23 2.44
N PRO A 70 -0.57 28.75 1.33
CA PRO A 70 -0.35 30.15 0.91
C PRO A 70 -0.78 31.20 1.95
N ARG A 71 -1.65 30.84 2.88
CA ARG A 71 -2.10 31.74 3.96
C ARG A 71 -1.16 31.75 5.16
N GLY A 72 -0.29 30.75 5.25
CA GLY A 72 0.68 30.65 6.32
C GLY A 72 1.81 31.67 6.15
N PRO A 73 2.55 31.99 7.22
CA PRO A 73 3.78 32.73 7.06
C PRO A 73 4.67 31.98 6.08
N ALA A 74 5.14 32.67 5.03
CA ALA A 74 6.09 32.12 4.08
C ALA A 74 7.21 31.43 4.88
N PRO A 75 7.63 30.20 4.48
CA PRO A 75 8.73 29.55 5.15
C PRO A 75 9.88 30.54 5.12
N LYS A 76 10.35 30.97 6.30
CA LYS A 76 11.60 31.71 6.37
C LYS A 76 12.61 30.79 5.70
N ALA A 77 13.13 31.20 4.54
CA ALA A 77 14.27 30.57 3.93
C ALA A 77 15.35 30.66 5.01
N GLY A 78 15.52 29.57 5.76
CA GLY A 78 16.57 29.51 6.74
C GLY A 78 17.84 29.78 5.98
N GLU A 79 18.61 30.77 6.43
CA GLU A 79 20.06 30.86 6.24
C GLU A 79 20.71 29.59 6.81
N ASN A 80 20.38 28.44 6.25
CA ASN A 80 21.22 27.27 6.32
C ASN A 80 22.25 27.49 5.22
N ASN A 81 23.18 28.42 5.46
CA ASN A 81 24.53 28.24 4.95
C ASN A 81 24.98 26.91 5.57
N VAL A 82 24.68 25.81 4.87
CA VAL A 82 25.28 24.53 5.15
C VAL A 82 26.72 24.73 4.76
N ASP A 83 27.54 25.10 5.73
CA ASP A 83 28.98 25.08 5.59
C ASP A 83 29.33 23.61 5.37
N ILE A 84 29.47 23.21 4.10
CA ILE A 84 29.83 21.85 3.70
C ILE A 84 31.29 21.69 4.10
N THR A 85 31.52 21.42 5.38
CA THR A 85 32.79 20.88 5.85
C THR A 85 32.86 19.47 5.29
N ILE A 86 33.55 19.30 4.17
CA ILE A 86 33.90 18.00 3.64
C ILE A 86 34.81 17.36 4.71
N PRO A 87 34.36 16.33 5.46
CA PRO A 87 35.26 15.66 6.38
C PRO A 87 36.29 14.92 5.52
N LEU A 88 37.55 15.36 5.57
CA LEU A 88 38.71 14.73 4.91
C LEU A 88 39.13 13.39 5.56
N GLU A 89 38.30 12.82 6.43
CA GLU A 89 38.60 11.56 7.10
C GLU A 89 37.88 10.40 6.39
N PRO A 90 38.61 9.36 5.95
CA PRO A 90 37.98 8.19 5.35
C PRO A 90 37.05 7.54 6.37
N PRO A 91 35.85 7.07 5.95
CA PRO A 91 34.86 6.53 6.86
C PRO A 91 35.42 5.28 7.54
N SER A 92 35.69 5.38 8.84
CA SER A 92 35.94 4.20 9.66
C SER A 92 34.70 3.32 9.63
N LEU A 93 34.87 2.09 9.12
CA LEU A 93 33.82 1.09 8.96
C LEU A 93 33.33 0.60 10.33
N LYS A 94 32.48 1.39 11.00
CA LYS A 94 31.58 0.87 12.04
C LYS A 94 30.28 0.46 11.37
N ALA A 95 30.25 -0.79 10.93
CA ALA A 95 29.12 -1.47 10.35
C ALA A 95 27.88 -1.40 11.28
N LYS A 96 26.97 -0.48 10.98
CA LYS A 96 25.57 -0.51 11.40
C LYS A 96 24.71 -0.21 10.17
N GLY A 97 24.63 -1.18 9.24
CA GLY A 97 23.83 -1.02 8.03
C GLY A 97 23.89 -2.15 7.00
N SER A 98 24.76 -3.16 7.15
CA SER A 98 24.95 -4.19 6.10
C SER A 98 24.02 -5.40 6.17
N THR A 99 23.23 -5.58 7.23
CA THR A 99 22.34 -6.75 7.34
C THR A 99 21.10 -6.65 6.45
N LEU A 100 20.60 -5.44 6.22
CA LEU A 100 19.38 -5.21 5.45
C LEU A 100 19.64 -5.40 3.95
N THR A 101 20.76 -4.90 3.43
CA THR A 101 21.14 -5.07 2.02
C THR A 101 21.46 -6.52 1.68
N VAL A 102 22.13 -7.26 2.56
CA VAL A 102 22.41 -8.69 2.33
C VAL A 102 21.13 -9.54 2.35
N ALA A 103 20.19 -9.26 3.26
CA ALA A 103 18.91 -9.96 3.30
C ALA A 103 18.07 -9.72 2.03
N PHE A 104 18.05 -8.49 1.51
CA PHE A 104 17.35 -8.18 0.25
C PHE A 104 18.00 -8.86 -0.96
N VAL A 105 19.34 -8.87 -1.04
CA VAL A 105 20.06 -9.57 -2.12
C VAL A 105 19.81 -11.09 -2.04
N ALA A 106 19.77 -11.67 -0.85
CA ALA A 106 19.49 -13.09 -0.66
C ALA A 106 18.04 -13.48 -1.01
N MET A 107 17.07 -12.58 -0.81
CA MET A 107 15.65 -12.81 -1.11
C MET A 107 15.26 -12.51 -2.57
N LEU A 108 16.13 -11.81 -3.32
CA LEU A 108 15.87 -11.40 -4.69
C LEU A 108 15.57 -12.58 -5.66
N PRO A 109 16.28 -13.73 -5.61
CA PRO A 109 15.96 -14.88 -6.46
C PRO A 109 14.57 -15.46 -6.15
N VAL A 110 14.19 -15.51 -4.86
CA VAL A 110 12.88 -16.00 -4.43
C VAL A 110 11.78 -15.05 -4.91
N LEU A 111 12.01 -13.74 -4.82
CA LEU A 111 11.09 -12.71 -5.30
C LEU A 111 10.94 -12.75 -6.82
N LEU A 112 12.02 -12.95 -7.58
CA LEU A 112 11.95 -13.11 -9.04
C LEU A 112 11.19 -14.38 -9.44
N PHE A 113 11.39 -15.49 -8.73
CA PHE A 113 10.68 -16.74 -9.01
C PHE A 113 9.18 -16.63 -8.67
N ALA A 114 8.85 -16.05 -7.52
CA ALA A 114 7.46 -15.81 -7.12
C ALA A 114 6.76 -14.81 -8.06
N GLY A 115 7.44 -13.72 -8.43
CA GLY A 115 6.91 -12.72 -9.36
C GLY A 115 6.69 -13.28 -10.77
N GLY A 116 7.66 -14.05 -11.29
CA GLY A 116 7.56 -14.66 -12.61
C GLY A 116 6.44 -15.71 -12.73
N THR A 117 6.25 -16.54 -11.70
CA THR A 117 5.14 -17.50 -11.66
C THR A 117 3.79 -16.80 -11.57
N PHE A 118 3.67 -15.74 -10.76
CA PHE A 118 2.45 -14.95 -10.66
C PHE A 118 2.11 -14.23 -11.98
N ALA A 119 3.09 -13.62 -12.64
CA ALA A 119 2.91 -12.99 -13.95
C ALA A 119 2.45 -14.02 -15.01
N ARG A 120 3.00 -15.24 -14.98
CA ARG A 120 2.57 -16.32 -15.87
C ARG A 120 1.13 -16.76 -15.61
N ILE A 121 0.71 -16.84 -14.34
CA ILE A 121 -0.68 -17.16 -13.98
C ILE A 121 -1.62 -16.07 -14.48
N ILE A 122 -1.29 -14.79 -14.29
CA ILE A 122 -2.09 -13.66 -14.81
C ILE A 122 -2.16 -13.69 -16.34
N TYR A 123 -1.03 -13.91 -17.01
CA TYR A 123 -0.98 -14.00 -18.47
C TYR A 123 -1.88 -15.14 -18.98
N LEU A 124 -1.80 -16.31 -18.36
CA LEU A 124 -2.67 -17.44 -18.66
C LEU A 124 -4.15 -17.11 -18.34
N GLN A 125 -4.43 -16.31 -17.31
CA GLN A 125 -5.80 -15.93 -16.95
C GLN A 125 -6.42 -14.99 -17.98
N ILE A 126 -5.62 -14.09 -18.55
CA ILE A 126 -6.08 -13.13 -19.56
C ILE A 126 -6.22 -13.80 -20.93
N HIS A 127 -5.22 -14.58 -21.35
CA HIS A 127 -5.17 -15.11 -22.72
C HIS A 127 -5.73 -16.53 -22.86
N TYR A 128 -5.71 -17.33 -21.79
CA TYR A 128 -6.12 -18.75 -21.82
C TYR A 128 -6.89 -19.16 -20.55
N PRO A 129 -8.02 -18.49 -20.23
CA PRO A 129 -8.77 -18.76 -18.99
C PRO A 129 -9.24 -20.21 -18.88
N GLU A 130 -9.43 -20.89 -20.01
CA GLU A 130 -9.83 -22.30 -20.13
C GLU A 130 -8.80 -23.30 -19.57
N MET A 131 -7.52 -22.91 -19.43
CA MET A 131 -6.47 -23.77 -18.88
C MET A 131 -6.37 -23.70 -17.35
N LEU A 132 -6.73 -22.56 -16.74
CA LEU A 132 -6.61 -22.33 -15.29
C LEU A 132 -7.82 -22.84 -14.52
N TRP A 133 -9.01 -22.75 -15.10
CA TRP A 133 -10.23 -23.21 -14.48
C TRP A 133 -10.77 -24.41 -15.26
N PRO A 134 -10.99 -25.57 -14.61
CA PRO A 134 -11.67 -26.66 -15.29
C PRO A 134 -13.05 -26.15 -15.71
N THR A 135 -13.30 -26.16 -17.03
CA THR A 135 -14.57 -25.74 -17.62
C THR A 135 -15.74 -26.35 -16.87
N LYS A 136 -16.87 -25.63 -16.76
CA LYS A 136 -18.09 -26.15 -16.15
C LYS A 136 -18.40 -27.55 -16.69
N GLU A 137 -18.19 -27.75 -17.99
CA GLU A 137 -18.35 -29.04 -18.65
C GLU A 137 -17.41 -30.16 -18.12
N ARG A 138 -16.12 -29.89 -17.89
CA ARG A 138 -15.22 -30.88 -17.26
C ARG A 138 -15.53 -31.12 -15.79
N ARG A 139 -15.91 -30.07 -15.05
CA ARG A 139 -16.33 -30.19 -13.64
C ARG A 139 -17.63 -31.01 -13.53
N ASP A 140 -18.58 -30.77 -14.42
CA ASP A 140 -19.84 -31.48 -14.48
C ASP A 140 -19.66 -32.90 -15.01
N ARG A 141 -18.74 -33.16 -15.96
CA ARG A 141 -18.34 -34.53 -16.31
C ARG A 141 -17.70 -35.26 -15.13
N ARG A 142 -16.88 -34.62 -14.30
CA ARG A 142 -16.32 -35.24 -13.08
C ARG A 142 -17.37 -35.51 -12.00
N ARG A 143 -18.39 -34.64 -11.90
CA ARG A 143 -19.54 -34.84 -11.01
C ARG A 143 -20.48 -35.94 -11.52
N ALA A 144 -20.74 -35.96 -12.83
CA ALA A 144 -21.55 -36.95 -13.52
C ALA A 144 -20.86 -38.33 -13.56
N SER A 145 -19.52 -38.36 -13.67
CA SER A 145 -18.72 -39.59 -13.60
C SER A 145 -18.56 -40.13 -12.17
N GLY A 146 -19.33 -39.63 -11.20
CA GLY A 146 -19.40 -40.21 -9.86
C GLY A 146 -18.12 -40.05 -9.05
N GLY A 147 -17.40 -38.93 -9.18
CA GLY A 147 -16.31 -38.53 -8.30
C GLY A 147 -16.80 -38.21 -6.88
N LYS A 148 -17.42 -39.18 -6.22
CA LYS A 148 -17.57 -39.18 -4.77
C LYS A 148 -16.13 -39.17 -4.24
N ASN A 149 -15.75 -38.08 -3.58
CA ASN A 149 -14.72 -38.12 -2.55
C ASN A 149 -15.18 -39.19 -1.56
N LYS A 150 -14.87 -40.47 -1.84
CA LYS A 150 -14.91 -41.50 -0.81
C LYS A 150 -13.88 -40.99 0.19
N PRO A 151 -14.26 -40.67 1.44
CA PRO A 151 -13.24 -40.48 2.46
C PRO A 151 -12.37 -41.73 2.38
N GLN A 152 -11.07 -41.53 2.17
CA GLN A 152 -10.08 -42.58 2.15
C GLN A 152 -10.33 -43.41 3.40
N LYS A 153 -11.02 -44.55 3.24
CA LYS A 153 -11.37 -45.42 4.36
C LYS A 153 -10.06 -45.63 5.09
N GLN A 154 -10.03 -45.24 6.36
CA GLN A 154 -8.94 -45.53 7.27
C GLN A 154 -8.48 -46.95 6.96
N ARG A 155 -7.29 -47.03 6.36
CA ARG A 155 -6.62 -48.26 6.01
C ARG A 155 -6.62 -49.06 7.30
N GLY A 156 -7.39 -50.14 7.30
CA GLY A 156 -7.82 -50.82 8.52
C GLY A 156 -6.64 -51.02 9.46
N LYS A 157 -6.84 -50.61 10.72
CA LYS A 157 -6.08 -51.20 11.82
C LYS A 157 -6.21 -52.71 11.64
N MET A 158 -5.10 -53.32 11.28
CA MET A 158 -4.92 -54.76 11.28
C MET A 158 -5.06 -55.17 12.74
N ASN A 159 -6.27 -55.57 13.16
CA ASN A 159 -6.45 -56.21 14.44
C ASN A 159 -5.71 -57.54 14.34
N GLN A 160 -4.50 -57.51 14.88
CA GLN A 160 -3.67 -58.66 15.18
C GLN A 160 -4.37 -59.40 16.32
N ASP A 161 -5.47 -60.08 15.99
CA ASP A 161 -6.23 -60.89 16.92
C ASP A 161 -5.44 -62.17 17.15
N GLY A 162 -4.52 -62.09 18.11
CA GLY A 162 -3.78 -63.23 18.64
C GLY A 162 -4.72 -64.17 19.37
N LYS A 163 -5.29 -65.13 18.63
CA LYS A 163 -5.75 -66.41 19.16
C LYS A 163 -4.78 -67.46 18.61
N GLY A 164 -3.80 -67.96 19.35
CA GLY A 164 -3.90 -68.36 20.75
C GLY A 164 -4.70 -69.66 20.83
N GLY A 165 -3.98 -70.78 20.73
CA GLY A 165 -4.41 -72.07 21.27
C GLY A 165 -5.27 -72.94 20.36
N ARG A 166 -4.64 -73.96 19.74
CA ARG A 166 -5.19 -75.33 19.80
C ARG A 166 -4.07 -76.32 20.07
N SER A 167 -4.07 -76.74 21.33
CA SER A 167 -3.49 -77.96 21.85
C SER A 167 -4.15 -79.22 21.27
N ALA A 168 -3.39 -80.31 21.33
CA ALA A 168 -3.82 -81.70 21.53
C ALA A 168 -4.57 -82.40 20.40
N ASN A 169 -3.88 -83.37 19.81
CA ASN A 169 -4.26 -84.79 19.60
C ASN A 169 -3.53 -85.27 18.34
N SER A 170 -3.03 -86.49 18.23
CA SER A 170 -2.96 -87.68 19.08
C SER A 170 -2.13 -88.66 18.27
#